data_AF-A0A9N8HK90-F1
#
_entry.id   AF-A0A9N8HK90-F1
#
_cell.length_a   1.000
_cell.length_b   1.000
_cell.length_c   1.000
_cell.angle_alpha   90.00
_cell.angle_beta   90.00
_cell.angle_gamma   90.00
#
_symmetry.space_group_name_H-M   'P 1'
#
loop_
_entity.id
_entity.type
_entity.pdbx_description
1 polymer ?
#
loop_
_entity_poly.entity_id
_entity_poly.type
_entity_poly.pdbx_seq_one_letter_code
_entity_poly.pdbx_strand_id
1 'polypeptide(L)'
;MPPTGSGLQANIACEPVLDVPSEIVEVRYKVPFGLNVEPQRGLAVCTQDGEGGEKVGDVLRYTSQWKMGLPKGDGLLTQAAAFSGGLSWQCTMFNVMKAKEWGEVVEALLSNEQSRTDEVVLLFERAVSATGDEQ
;
A
#
# COMPACT_ATOMS: atom_id res chain seq x y z
N MET A 1 7.27 6.21 -0.15
CA MET A 1 6.22 7.00 0.52
C MET A 1 6.88 8.00 1.43
N PRO A 2 6.42 9.25 1.49
CA PRO A 2 7.02 10.23 2.39
C PRO A 2 6.86 9.74 3.84
N PRO A 3 7.94 9.75 4.63
CA PRO A 3 7.87 9.39 6.05
C PRO A 3 6.94 10.33 6.80
N THR A 4 6.32 9.81 7.85
CA THR A 4 5.52 10.64 8.77
C THR A 4 6.35 11.83 9.28
N GLY A 5 5.80 13.05 9.17
CA GLY A 5 6.45 14.27 9.66
C GLY A 5 7.50 14.89 8.73
N SER A 6 7.76 14.33 7.54
CA SER A 6 8.76 14.87 6.61
C SER A 6 8.32 16.12 5.84
N GLY A 7 7.03 16.50 5.92
CA GLY A 7 6.44 17.59 5.14
C GLY A 7 6.34 17.32 3.63
N LEU A 8 6.72 16.13 3.17
CA LEU A 8 6.63 15.71 1.77
C LEU A 8 5.27 15.04 1.52
N GLN A 9 4.72 15.24 0.33
CA GLN A 9 3.46 14.62 -0.10
C GLN A 9 3.68 13.81 -1.37
N ALA A 10 2.94 12.70 -1.50
CA ALA A 10 2.90 11.89 -2.69
C ALA A 10 1.45 11.77 -3.16
N ASN A 11 1.22 12.05 -4.45
CA ASN A 11 -0.09 11.93 -5.06
C ASN A 11 -0.15 10.66 -5.90
N ILE A 12 -1.22 9.88 -5.74
CA ILE A 12 -1.44 8.64 -6.48
C ILE A 12 -2.74 8.78 -7.27
N ALA A 13 -2.68 8.52 -8.57
CA ALA A 13 -3.88 8.32 -9.36
C ALA A 13 -4.42 6.90 -9.09
N CYS A 14 -5.59 6.82 -8.46
CA CYS A 14 -6.28 5.57 -8.17
C CYS A 14 -7.64 5.61 -8.85
N GLU A 15 -7.85 4.72 -9.82
CA GLU A 15 -9.19 4.50 -10.39
C GLU A 15 -10.05 3.75 -9.35
N PRO A 16 -11.30 4.19 -9.09
CA PRO A 16 -12.20 3.46 -8.21
C PRO A 16 -12.43 2.03 -8.71
N VAL A 17 -12.47 1.07 -7.78
CA VAL A 17 -12.80 -0.34 -8.09
C VAL A 17 -14.22 -0.66 -7.67
N LEU A 18 -14.77 0.08 -6.72
CA LEU A 18 -16.16 -0.06 -6.32
C LEU A 18 -17.06 0.67 -7.33
N ASP A 19 -18.18 0.04 -7.68
CA ASP A 19 -19.21 0.63 -8.56
C ASP A 19 -20.06 1.72 -7.85
N VAL A 20 -19.77 1.98 -6.57
CA VAL A 20 -20.44 2.97 -5.72
C VAL A 20 -19.48 4.12 -5.40
N PRO A 21 -19.99 5.30 -5.02
CA PRO A 21 -19.14 6.38 -4.51
C PRO A 21 -18.23 5.85 -3.41
N SER A 22 -16.93 6.12 -3.53
CA SER A 22 -15.91 5.60 -2.62
C SER A 22 -14.86 6.66 -2.29
N GLU A 23 -14.19 6.47 -1.17
CA GLU A 23 -13.07 7.28 -0.73
C GLU A 23 -11.85 6.41 -0.43
N ILE A 24 -10.65 6.99 -0.55
CA ILE A 24 -9.41 6.34 -0.17
C ILE A 24 -9.05 6.72 1.26
N VAL A 25 -8.93 5.71 2.12
CA VAL A 25 -8.51 5.82 3.51
C VAL A 25 -7.06 5.39 3.61
N GLU A 26 -6.19 6.33 3.99
CA GLU A 26 -4.79 6.03 4.30
C GLU A 26 -4.67 5.56 5.75
N VAL A 27 -4.09 4.37 5.94
CA VAL A 27 -3.82 3.77 7.23
C VAL A 27 -2.31 3.54 7.35
N ARG A 28 -1.74 3.89 8.50
CA ARG A 28 -0.32 3.67 8.81
C ARG A 28 -0.18 2.87 10.09
N TYR A 29 0.64 1.82 10.04
CA TYR A 29 0.96 1.00 11.20
C TYR A 29 2.47 1.00 11.46
N LYS A 30 2.87 0.85 12.73
CA LYS A 30 4.25 0.54 13.10
C LYS A 30 4.55 -0.93 12.86
N VAL A 31 5.79 -1.27 12.54
CA VAL A 31 6.22 -2.67 12.33
C VAL A 31 6.73 -3.29 13.65
N PRO A 32 6.27 -4.49 14.06
CA PRO A 32 5.34 -5.37 13.36
C PRO A 32 3.88 -4.92 13.50
N PHE A 33 3.07 -5.28 12.52
CA PHE A 33 1.64 -4.95 12.49
C PHE A 33 0.81 -6.21 12.28
N GLY A 34 -0.43 -6.18 12.76
CA GLY A 34 -1.49 -7.13 12.39
C GLY A 34 -2.34 -6.54 11.27
N LEU A 35 -2.91 -7.39 10.43
CA LEU A 35 -3.82 -6.95 9.36
C LEU A 35 -4.95 -7.96 9.20
N ASN A 36 -6.19 -7.48 9.32
CA ASN A 36 -7.39 -8.29 9.18
C ASN A 36 -7.94 -8.19 7.76
N VAL A 37 -7.18 -8.68 6.78
CA VAL A 37 -7.58 -8.65 5.35
C VAL A 37 -7.50 -10.04 4.76
N GLU A 38 -8.55 -10.44 4.06
CA GLU A 38 -8.65 -11.75 3.43
C GLU A 38 -9.05 -11.64 1.94
N PRO A 39 -8.62 -12.58 1.10
CA PRO A 39 -9.03 -12.62 -0.29
C PRO A 39 -10.50 -13.06 -0.40
N GLN A 40 -11.37 -12.16 -0.83
CA GLN A 40 -12.79 -12.43 -1.07
C GLN A 40 -13.19 -11.97 -2.47
N ARG A 41 -13.73 -12.89 -3.28
CA ARG A 41 -14.21 -12.60 -4.66
C ARG A 41 -13.18 -11.86 -5.54
N GLY A 42 -11.89 -12.17 -5.35
CA GLY A 42 -10.79 -11.53 -6.09
C GLY A 42 -10.34 -10.18 -5.55
N LEU A 43 -10.90 -9.72 -4.42
CA LEU A 43 -10.52 -8.49 -3.73
C LEU A 43 -9.87 -8.81 -2.38
N ALA A 44 -9.01 -7.91 -1.90
CA ALA A 44 -8.44 -7.97 -0.56
C ALA A 44 -9.36 -7.20 0.40
N VAL A 45 -10.24 -7.90 1.10
CA VAL A 45 -11.31 -7.26 1.90
C VAL A 45 -10.98 -7.32 3.38
N CYS A 46 -11.14 -6.19 4.06
CA CYS A 46 -11.00 -6.08 5.51
C CYS A 46 -12.13 -6.82 6.21
N THR A 47 -11.79 -7.76 7.09
CA THR A 47 -12.74 -8.65 7.77
C THR A 47 -13.06 -8.21 9.19
N GLN A 48 -12.24 -7.34 9.78
CA GLN A 48 -12.43 -6.78 11.11
C GLN A 48 -11.90 -5.36 11.17
N ASP A 49 -12.60 -4.48 11.88
CA ASP A 49 -12.12 -3.12 12.15
C ASP A 49 -10.75 -3.15 12.82
N GLY A 50 -9.85 -2.27 12.37
CA GLY A 50 -8.51 -2.13 12.93
C GLY A 50 -8.30 -0.81 13.65
N GLU A 51 -7.23 -0.75 14.46
CA GLU A 51 -6.88 0.44 15.24
C GLU A 51 -6.44 1.62 14.36
N GLY A 52 -6.00 1.33 13.14
CA GLY A 52 -5.54 2.31 12.15
C GLY A 52 -6.68 3.04 11.42
N GLY A 53 -7.93 2.61 11.62
CA GLY A 53 -9.12 3.24 11.07
C GLY A 53 -9.72 2.54 9.84
N GLU A 54 -9.15 1.42 9.40
CA GLU A 54 -9.80 0.50 8.46
C GLU A 54 -11.03 -0.16 9.10
N LYS A 55 -12.02 -0.48 8.26
CA LYS A 55 -13.30 -1.04 8.68
C LYS A 55 -13.66 -2.28 7.87
N VAL A 56 -14.51 -3.12 8.45
CA VAL A 56 -15.08 -4.27 7.75
C VAL A 56 -15.69 -3.85 6.41
N GLY A 57 -15.30 -4.54 5.34
CA GLY A 57 -15.76 -4.28 3.98
C GLY A 57 -14.87 -3.33 3.17
N ASP A 58 -13.90 -2.66 3.80
CA ASP A 58 -12.90 -1.88 3.08
C ASP A 58 -12.05 -2.78 2.18
N VAL A 59 -11.69 -2.29 1.00
CA VAL A 59 -10.84 -3.02 0.05
C VAL A 59 -9.42 -2.48 0.10
N LEU A 60 -8.44 -3.31 0.44
CA LEU A 60 -7.03 -2.92 0.38
C LEU A 60 -6.61 -2.73 -1.09
N ARG A 61 -6.32 -1.49 -1.47
CA ARG A 61 -5.95 -1.10 -2.83
C ARG A 61 -4.45 -1.05 -3.04
N TYR A 62 -3.73 -0.51 -2.05
CA TYR A 62 -2.28 -0.40 -2.12
C TYR A 62 -1.62 -0.67 -0.78
N THR A 63 -0.39 -1.15 -0.83
CA THR A 63 0.50 -1.26 0.32
C THR A 63 1.90 -0.81 -0.04
N SER A 64 2.63 -0.22 0.91
CA SER A 64 4.06 0.00 0.73
C SER A 64 4.78 -1.33 0.54
N GLN A 65 5.76 -1.36 -0.35
CA GLN A 65 6.53 -2.56 -0.65
C GLN A 65 7.99 -2.19 -0.85
N TRP A 66 8.87 -3.00 -0.26
CA TRP A 66 10.32 -2.90 -0.44
C TRP A 66 10.81 -3.94 -1.44
N LYS A 67 11.49 -3.48 -2.50
CA LYS A 67 12.15 -4.34 -3.49
C LYS A 67 13.60 -3.94 -3.66
N MET A 68 14.46 -4.93 -3.92
CA MET A 68 15.81 -4.64 -4.40
C MET A 68 15.75 -4.18 -5.84
N GLY A 69 16.39 -3.06 -6.12
CA GLY A 69 16.48 -2.51 -7.46
C GLY A 69 17.67 -1.58 -7.62
N LEU A 70 17.94 -1.19 -8.85
CA LEU A 70 18.91 -0.14 -9.12
C LEU A 70 18.33 1.21 -8.69
N PRO A 71 19.12 2.10 -8.06
CA PRO A 71 18.75 3.47 -7.75
C PRO A 71 18.04 4.11 -8.95
N LYS A 72 16.80 4.57 -8.77
CA LYS A 72 16.12 5.33 -9.83
C LYS A 72 16.68 6.76 -9.80
N GLY A 73 17.61 7.05 -10.71
CA GLY A 73 18.20 8.37 -10.92
C GLY A 73 18.50 8.63 -12.41
N ASP A 74 19.08 9.78 -12.71
CA ASP A 74 19.45 10.16 -14.09
C ASP A 74 20.33 9.08 -14.75
N GLY A 75 20.09 8.83 -16.04
CA GLY A 75 20.43 7.59 -16.75
C GLY A 75 21.92 7.19 -16.77
N LEU A 76 22.82 8.14 -16.47
CA LEU A 76 24.25 7.88 -16.34
C LEU A 76 24.63 7.28 -14.98
N LEU A 77 24.00 7.74 -13.90
CA LEU A 77 24.24 7.26 -12.52
C LEU A 77 23.64 5.88 -12.31
N THR A 78 22.46 5.63 -12.86
CA THR A 78 21.78 4.33 -12.80
C THR A 78 22.59 3.24 -13.52
N GLN A 79 23.23 3.56 -14.65
CA GLN A 79 24.11 2.61 -15.34
C GLN A 79 25.39 2.35 -14.56
N ALA A 80 26.05 3.40 -14.05
CA ALA A 80 27.27 3.22 -13.23
C ALA A 80 27.01 2.39 -11.97
N ALA A 81 25.87 2.60 -11.29
CA ALA A 81 25.46 1.81 -10.14
C ALA A 81 25.17 0.34 -10.48
N ALA A 82 24.66 0.05 -11.69
CA ALA A 82 24.41 -1.32 -12.13
C ALA A 82 25.70 -2.12 -12.32
N PHE A 83 26.74 -1.49 -12.86
CA PHE A 83 28.03 -2.14 -13.07
C PHE A 83 28.87 -2.26 -11.80
N SER A 84 28.63 -1.42 -10.78
CA SER A 84 29.34 -1.45 -9.49
C SER A 84 28.68 -2.29 -8.41
N GLY A 85 27.58 -3.00 -8.71
CA GLY A 85 26.85 -3.83 -7.74
C GLY A 85 25.96 -3.02 -6.79
N GLY A 86 25.60 -1.78 -7.16
CA GLY A 86 24.82 -0.82 -6.38
C GLY A 86 23.32 -1.13 -6.27
N LEU A 87 22.95 -2.39 -6.04
CA LEU A 87 21.58 -2.74 -5.70
C LEU A 87 21.25 -2.13 -4.32
N SER A 88 20.14 -1.41 -4.23
CA SER A 88 19.64 -0.88 -2.95
C SER A 88 18.15 -1.20 -2.76
N TRP A 89 17.72 -1.20 -1.50
CA TRP A 89 16.32 -1.34 -1.16
C TRP A 89 15.55 -0.08 -1.55
N GLN A 90 14.44 -0.26 -2.27
CA GLN A 90 13.55 0.82 -2.67
C GLN A 90 12.14 0.59 -2.16
N CYS A 91 11.59 1.61 -1.50
CA CYS A 91 10.20 1.66 -1.11
C CYS A 91 9.34 2.13 -2.29
N THR A 92 8.33 1.35 -2.65
CA THR A 92 7.36 1.61 -3.73
C THR A 92 5.94 1.35 -3.22
N MET A 93 4.92 1.75 -3.99
CA MET A 93 3.52 1.40 -3.70
C MET A 93 3.10 0.23 -4.59
N PHE A 94 2.79 -0.89 -3.96
CA PHE A 94 2.26 -2.08 -4.63
C PHE A 94 0.76 -1.92 -4.85
N ASN A 95 0.30 -2.11 -6.08
CA ASN A 95 -1.13 -2.10 -6.41
C ASN A 95 -1.68 -3.52 -6.27
N VAL A 96 -2.52 -3.72 -5.25
CA VAL A 96 -3.10 -5.03 -4.92
C VAL A 96 -3.99 -5.56 -6.03
N MET A 97 -4.65 -4.66 -6.77
CA MET A 97 -5.52 -5.02 -7.91
C MET A 97 -4.76 -5.57 -9.12
N LYS A 98 -3.44 -5.38 -9.16
CA LYS A 98 -2.57 -5.89 -10.23
C LYS A 98 -1.84 -7.17 -9.82
N ALA A 99 -2.04 -7.65 -8.60
CA ALA A 99 -1.48 -8.91 -8.14
C ALA A 99 -2.06 -10.07 -8.97
N LYS A 100 -1.20 -11.00 -9.40
CA LYS A 100 -1.62 -12.20 -10.12
C LYS A 100 -2.20 -13.25 -9.20
N GLU A 101 -1.70 -13.29 -7.97
CA GLU A 101 -2.11 -14.21 -6.93
C GLU A 101 -1.98 -13.57 -5.55
N TRP A 102 -2.70 -14.12 -4.58
CA TRP A 102 -2.68 -13.63 -3.20
C TRP A 102 -1.27 -13.63 -2.58
N GLY A 103 -0.42 -14.59 -2.99
CA GLY A 103 0.97 -14.66 -2.55
C GLY A 103 1.75 -13.36 -2.79
N GLU A 104 1.57 -12.72 -3.95
CA GLU A 104 2.24 -11.45 -4.26
C GLU A 104 1.83 -10.31 -3.30
N VAL A 105 0.57 -10.32 -2.84
CA VAL A 105 0.07 -9.36 -1.85
C VAL A 105 0.71 -9.60 -0.49
N VAL A 106 0.78 -10.86 -0.07
CA VAL A 106 1.42 -11.26 1.20
C VAL A 106 2.91 -10.93 1.18
N GLU A 107 3.61 -11.23 0.09
CA GLU A 107 5.03 -10.85 -0.07
C GLU A 107 5.24 -9.34 -0.02
N ALA A 108 4.33 -8.55 -0.62
CA ALA A 108 4.38 -7.10 -0.53
C ALA A 108 4.26 -6.61 0.91
N LEU A 109 3.28 -7.13 1.66
CA LEU A 109 3.06 -6.80 3.07
C LEU A 109 4.28 -7.18 3.92
N LEU A 110 4.77 -8.41 3.79
CA LEU A 110 5.90 -8.94 4.55
C LEU A 110 7.24 -8.28 4.20
N SER A 111 7.34 -7.60 3.05
CA SER A 111 8.53 -6.81 2.71
C SER A 111 8.75 -5.61 3.63
N ASN A 112 7.71 -5.17 4.36
CA ASN A 112 7.78 -4.13 5.40
C ASN A 112 8.23 -4.75 6.72
N GLU A 113 9.54 -5.00 6.81
CA GLU A 113 10.18 -5.53 8.01
C GLU A 113 11.02 -4.46 8.73
N GLN A 114 11.25 -4.67 10.04
CA GLN A 114 11.95 -3.72 10.91
C GLN A 114 13.36 -3.36 10.44
N SER A 115 14.03 -4.27 9.72
CA SER A 115 15.36 -4.02 9.17
C SER A 115 15.37 -2.98 8.05
N ARG A 116 14.19 -2.65 7.48
CA ARG A 116 14.01 -1.74 6.32
C ARG A 116 13.19 -0.52 6.65
N THR A 117 12.18 -0.65 7.51
CA THR A 117 11.26 0.43 7.86
C THR A 117 10.63 0.22 9.23
N ASP A 118 10.21 1.30 9.86
CA ASP A 118 9.45 1.28 11.12
C ASP A 118 7.94 1.43 10.88
N GLU A 119 7.50 1.75 9.66
CA GLU A 119 6.10 1.94 9.32
C GLU A 119 5.69 1.28 8.00
N VAL A 120 4.45 0.80 7.93
CA VAL A 120 3.79 0.36 6.70
C VAL A 120 2.68 1.36 6.36
N VAL A 121 2.53 1.66 5.06
CA VAL A 121 1.42 2.48 4.56
C VAL A 121 0.46 1.60 3.78
N LEU A 122 -0.82 1.65 4.14
CA LEU A 122 -1.90 0.90 3.52
C LEU A 122 -2.94 1.90 3.01
N LEU A 123 -3.42 1.71 1.79
CA LEU A 123 -4.51 2.49 1.23
C LEU A 123 -5.70 1.58 1.02
N PHE A 124 -6.80 1.89 1.70
CA PHE A 124 -8.07 1.20 1.57
C PHE A 124 -9.03 2.03 0.73
N GLU A 125 -9.87 1.37 -0.06
CA GLU A 125 -11.03 1.98 -0.68
C GLU A 125 -12.27 1.61 0.13
N ARG A 126 -12.99 2.62 0.58
CA ARG A 126 -14.20 2.50 1.39
C ARG A 126 -15.38 3.03 0.60
N ALA A 127 -16.47 2.26 0.55
CA ALA A 127 -17.74 2.77 0.03
C ALA A 127 -18.26 3.90 0.93
N VAL A 128 -18.55 5.05 0.35
CA VAL A 128 -19.21 6.15 1.04
C VAL A 128 -20.71 5.86 0.99
N SER A 129 -21.31 5.56 2.14
CA SER A 129 -22.77 5.49 2.21
C SER A 129 -23.34 6.84 1.79
N ALA A 130 -24.35 6.83 0.92
CA ALA A 130 -25.16 8.01 0.64
C ALA A 130 -25.97 8.36 1.90
N THR A 131 -25.31 8.95 2.89
CA THR A 131 -25.95 9.43 4.11
C THR A 131 -26.48 10.82 3.80
N GLY A 132 -27.70 10.83 3.27
CA GLY A 132 -28.45 12.03 2.94
C GLY A 132 -29.87 11.71 2.48
N ASP A 133 -30.52 10.70 3.06
CA ASP A 133 -31.97 10.49 3.00
C ASP A 133 -32.40 9.53 4.13
N GLU A 134 -32.48 10.05 5.36
CA GLU A 134 -33.33 9.48 6.41
C GLU A 134 -34.26 10.58 6.92
N GLN A 135 -35.52 10.47 6.45
CA GLN A 135 -36.83 10.97 6.94
C GLN A 135 -36.90 12.20 7.86
#